data_AF-A0A7X8Z6G2-F1
#
_entry.id   AF-A0A7X8Z6G2-F1
#
_cell.length_a   1.000
_cell.length_b   1.000
_cell.length_c   1.000
_cell.angle_alpha   90.00
_cell.angle_beta   90.00
_cell.angle_gamma   90.00
#
_symmetry.space_group_name_H-M   'P 1'
#
loop_
_entity.id
_entity.type
_entity.pdbx_description
1 polymer ?
#
loop_
_entity_poly.entity_id
_entity_poly.type
_entity_poly.pdbx_seq_one_letter_code
_entity_poly.pdbx_strand_id
1 'polypeptide(L)'
;NKSRLKAGDLLSSPIMERKEVQEIFEESARGVGITVANLVSIFNPELVILGGELPKTSDKFVDIVIQEMNKHVLAEFIGTVKVVNSTMKDDPPLIGAYALALDMLFSIEKWDL
;
A
#
# COMPACT_ATOMS: atom_id res chain seq x y z
N ASN A 1 -20.17 -19.62 5.10
CA ASN A 1 -19.50 -19.39 6.40
C ASN A 1 -19.53 -17.89 6.69
N LYS A 2 -20.51 -17.40 7.47
CA LYS A 2 -20.94 -15.98 7.56
C LYS A 2 -20.26 -15.17 8.69
N SER A 3 -19.02 -15.50 9.11
CA SER A 3 -18.39 -14.91 10.31
C SER A 3 -17.03 -14.24 10.10
N ARG A 4 -16.56 -14.05 8.86
CA ARG A 4 -15.31 -13.33 8.58
C ARG A 4 -15.63 -11.94 8.01
N LEU A 5 -15.42 -10.92 8.81
CA LEU A 5 -15.31 -9.54 8.35
C LEU A 5 -13.94 -9.36 7.69
N LYS A 6 -13.92 -8.90 6.45
CA LYS A 6 -12.71 -8.48 5.73
C LYS A 6 -12.62 -6.96 5.72
N ALA A 7 -11.43 -6.44 5.41
CA ALA A 7 -11.21 -5.00 5.24
C ALA A 7 -12.19 -4.41 4.20
N GLY A 8 -12.35 -5.06 3.04
CA GLY A 8 -13.32 -4.64 2.03
C GLY A 8 -14.78 -4.56 2.51
N ASP A 9 -15.18 -5.42 3.46
CA ASP A 9 -16.56 -5.42 3.98
C ASP A 9 -16.85 -4.18 4.85
N LEU A 10 -15.82 -3.60 5.47
CA LEU A 10 -15.94 -2.40 6.30
C LEU A 10 -16.12 -1.15 5.44
N LEU A 11 -15.56 -1.15 4.24
CA LEU A 11 -15.44 0.04 3.40
C LEU A 11 -16.69 0.32 2.56
N SER A 12 -17.46 -0.71 2.21
CA SER A 12 -18.69 -0.57 1.40
C SER A 12 -19.98 -0.55 2.24
N SER A 13 -19.87 -0.60 3.57
CA SER A 13 -21.00 -0.77 4.48
C SER A 13 -21.26 0.51 5.29
N PRO A 14 -22.51 0.80 5.69
CA PRO A 14 -22.85 1.94 6.57
C PRO A 14 -22.06 1.98 7.88
N ILE A 15 -21.40 0.88 8.26
CA ILE A 15 -20.52 0.80 9.42
C ILE A 15 -19.26 1.68 9.30
N MET A 16 -18.84 2.11 8.10
CA MET A 16 -17.73 3.07 7.94
C MET A 16 -18.04 4.44 8.58
N GLU A 17 -19.32 4.78 8.75
CA GLU A 17 -19.75 6.01 9.43
C GLU A 17 -19.66 5.89 10.96
N ARG A 18 -19.47 4.67 11.49
CA ARG A 18 -19.28 4.47 12.93
C ARG A 18 -17.92 4.97 13.34
N LYS A 19 -17.92 5.76 14.42
CA LYS A 19 -16.72 6.37 14.98
C LYS A 19 -15.63 5.34 15.28
N GLU A 20 -15.99 4.19 15.83
CA GLU A 20 -15.03 3.13 16.18
C GLU A 20 -14.32 2.56 14.94
N VAL A 21 -15.05 2.42 13.83
CA VAL A 21 -14.48 1.93 12.56
C VAL A 21 -13.55 2.99 11.95
N GLN A 22 -13.93 4.27 12.04
CA GLN A 22 -13.08 5.38 11.60
C GLN A 22 -11.79 5.45 12.42
N GLU A 23 -11.86 5.29 13.74
CA GLU A 23 -10.68 5.27 14.61
C GLU A 23 -9.72 4.15 14.22
N ILE A 24 -10.21 2.93 14.01
CA ILE A 24 -9.41 1.78 13.56
C ILE A 24 -8.81 2.04 12.17
N PHE A 25 -9.58 2.63 11.26
CA PHE A 25 -9.12 2.97 9.91
C PHE A 25 -7.97 3.98 9.94
N GLU A 26 -8.12 5.06 10.73
CA GLU A 26 -7.09 6.08 10.87
C GLU A 26 -5.85 5.56 11.62
N GLU A 27 -6.03 4.71 12.63
CA GLU A 27 -4.91 4.04 13.32
C GLU A 27 -4.14 3.12 12.37
N SER A 28 -4.85 2.36 11.54
CA SER A 28 -4.23 1.51 10.52
C SER A 28 -3.43 2.35 9.52
N ALA A 29 -3.99 3.46 9.04
CA ALA A 29 -3.31 4.37 8.13
C ALA A 29 -2.06 5.00 8.77
N ARG A 30 -2.12 5.40 10.05
CA ARG A 30 -0.96 5.91 10.79
C ARG A 30 0.14 4.85 10.93
N GLY A 31 -0.22 3.61 11.27
CA GLY A 31 0.75 2.50 11.36
C GLY A 31 1.46 2.25 10.03
N VAL A 32 0.72 2.33 8.90
CA VAL A 32 1.32 2.27 7.56
C VAL A 32 2.22 3.49 7.31
N GLY A 33 1.82 4.71 7.68
CA GLY A 33 2.64 5.91 7.52
C GLY A 33 3.98 5.85 8.26
N ILE A 34 4.02 5.31 9.48
CA ILE A 34 5.27 5.05 10.22
C ILE A 34 6.13 4.03 9.46
N THR A 35 5.52 2.97 8.94
CA THR A 35 6.24 1.97 8.13
C THR A 35 6.86 2.60 6.88
N VAL A 36 6.10 3.45 6.18
CA VAL A 36 6.59 4.19 5.01
C VAL A 36 7.73 5.13 5.39
N ALA A 37 7.65 5.85 6.51
CA ALA A 37 8.73 6.73 6.97
C ALA A 37 10.05 5.96 7.17
N ASN A 38 9.97 4.77 7.77
CA ASN A 38 11.15 3.91 7.94
C ASN A 38 11.75 3.50 6.59
N LEU A 39 10.91 3.07 5.63
CA LEU A 39 11.37 2.70 4.30
C LEU A 39 11.97 3.88 3.55
N VAL A 40 11.36 5.07 3.64
CA VAL A 40 11.90 6.29 3.05
C VAL A 40 13.27 6.63 3.63
N SER A 41 13.40 6.55 4.95
CA SER A 41 14.64 6.89 5.65
C SER A 41 15.79 5.93 5.33
N ILE A 42 15.49 4.65 5.04
CA ILE A 42 16.50 3.63 4.73
C ILE A 42 16.85 3.62 3.24
N PHE A 43 15.85 3.70 2.36
CA PHE A 43 16.02 3.43 0.94
C PHE A 43 16.03 4.69 0.06
N ASN A 44 15.58 5.84 0.57
CA ASN A 44 15.36 7.08 -0.20
C ASN A 44 14.72 6.83 -1.58
N PRO A 45 13.55 6.16 -1.65
CA PRO A 45 12.90 5.85 -2.91
C PRO A 45 12.27 7.10 -3.52
N GLU A 46 12.15 7.13 -4.84
CA GLU A 46 11.40 8.20 -5.53
C GLU A 46 9.87 8.01 -5.43
N LEU A 47 9.42 6.75 -5.28
CA LEU A 47 8.00 6.37 -5.31
C LEU A 47 7.70 5.22 -4.35
N VAL A 48 6.61 5.37 -3.60
CA VAL A 48 5.98 4.32 -2.79
C VAL A 48 4.58 4.07 -3.33
N ILE A 49 4.29 2.82 -3.69
CA ILE A 49 2.98 2.40 -4.20
C ILE A 49 2.26 1.59 -3.13
N LEU A 50 1.11 2.08 -2.68
CA LEU A 50 0.26 1.40 -1.71
C LEU A 50 -0.67 0.43 -2.44
N GLY A 51 -0.52 -0.86 -2.14
CA GLY A 51 -1.42 -1.93 -2.57
C GLY A 51 -2.42 -2.33 -1.49
N GLY A 52 -3.43 -3.11 -1.86
CA GLY A 52 -4.44 -3.64 -0.95
C GLY A 52 -5.80 -2.94 -1.06
N GLU A 53 -6.77 -3.44 -0.28
CA GLU A 53 -8.16 -2.99 -0.34
C GLU A 53 -8.36 -1.61 0.31
N LEU A 54 -7.70 -1.34 1.45
CA LEU A 54 -7.88 -0.10 2.21
C LEU A 54 -7.45 1.16 1.43
N PRO A 55 -6.25 1.23 0.82
CA PRO A 55 -5.84 2.42 0.09
C PRO A 55 -6.76 2.66 -1.12
N LYS A 56 -7.20 1.60 -1.80
CA LYS A 56 -8.07 1.69 -3.00
C LYS A 56 -9.44 2.31 -2.73
N THR A 57 -9.93 2.29 -1.49
CA THR A 57 -11.31 2.72 -1.19
C THR A 57 -11.42 4.15 -0.69
N SER A 58 -10.31 4.80 -0.34
CA SER A 58 -10.37 6.19 0.11
C SER A 58 -9.06 6.92 -0.06
N ASP A 59 -9.11 8.07 -0.74
CA ASP A 59 -7.99 9.02 -0.82
C ASP A 59 -7.56 9.47 0.59
N LYS A 60 -8.49 9.51 1.55
CA LYS A 60 -8.22 9.81 2.96
C LYS A 60 -7.19 8.86 3.57
N PHE A 61 -7.15 7.59 3.18
CA PHE A 61 -6.15 6.64 3.70
C PHE A 61 -4.74 7.08 3.32
N VAL A 62 -4.54 7.42 2.05
CA VAL A 62 -3.25 7.87 1.51
C VAL A 62 -2.83 9.18 2.15
N ASP A 63 -3.78 10.12 2.31
CA ASP A 63 -3.50 11.40 2.95
C ASP A 63 -2.99 11.23 4.38
N ILE A 64 -3.62 10.34 5.17
CA ILE A 64 -3.16 10.05 6.53
C ILE A 64 -1.77 9.38 6.51
N VAL A 65 -1.54 8.44 5.59
CA VAL A 65 -0.23 7.80 5.43
C VAL A 65 0.86 8.85 5.14
N ILE A 66 0.61 9.77 4.22
CA ILE A 66 1.54 10.85 3.86
C ILE A 66 1.76 11.80 5.05
N GLN A 67 0.70 12.21 5.73
CA GLN A 67 0.79 13.08 6.89
C GLN A 67 1.60 12.43 8.01
N GLU A 68 1.36 11.14 8.29
CA GLU A 68 2.07 10.42 9.35
C GLU A 68 3.51 10.12 8.96
N MET A 69 3.78 9.81 7.69
CA MET A 69 5.14 9.65 7.16
C MET A 69 5.95 10.93 7.36
N ASN A 70 5.41 12.09 6.95
CA ASN A 70 6.09 13.38 7.03
C ASN A 70 6.44 13.82 8.46
N LYS A 71 5.74 13.30 9.49
CA LYS A 71 6.08 13.55 10.90
C LYS A 71 7.34 12.80 11.36
N HIS A 72 7.73 11.74 10.67
CA HIS A 72 8.76 10.79 11.10
C HIS A 72 10.00 10.76 10.22
N VAL A 73 9.95 11.32 9.00
CA VAL A 73 11.12 11.46 8.12
C VAL A 73 11.87 12.76 8.41
N LEU A 74 13.15 12.81 8.02
CA LEU A 74 13.92 14.05 8.01
C LEU A 74 13.29 15.07 7.05
N ALA A 75 13.43 16.35 7.35
CA ALA A 75 12.80 17.44 6.60
C ALA A 75 13.22 17.44 5.11
N GLU A 76 14.43 17.00 4.81
CA GLU A 76 15.01 16.89 3.47
C GLU A 76 14.30 15.84 2.60
N PHE A 77 13.61 14.87 3.20
CA PHE A 77 12.83 13.87 2.47
C PHE A 77 11.37 14.28 2.24
N ILE A 78 10.90 15.34 2.89
CA ILE A 78 9.51 15.78 2.75
C ILE A 78 9.31 16.30 1.33
N GLY A 79 8.37 15.69 0.60
CA GLY A 79 8.04 16.06 -0.78
C GLY A 79 8.98 15.51 -1.85
N THR A 80 10.07 14.82 -1.49
CA THR A 80 10.94 14.14 -2.47
C THR A 80 10.40 12.78 -2.87
N VAL A 81 9.67 12.12 -1.96
CA VAL A 81 9.05 10.82 -2.19
C VAL A 81 7.58 10.99 -2.55
N LYS A 82 7.16 10.39 -3.66
CA LYS A 82 5.75 10.33 -4.04
C LYS A 82 5.10 9.08 -3.42
N VAL A 83 4.00 9.24 -2.69
CA VAL A 83 3.19 8.10 -2.21
C VAL A 83 1.88 8.07 -2.99
N VAL A 84 1.57 6.93 -3.61
CA VAL A 84 0.38 6.78 -4.47
C VAL A 84 -0.36 5.48 -4.20
N ASN A 85 -1.63 5.44 -4.58
CA ASN A 85 -2.37 4.18 -4.69
C ASN A 85 -1.99 3.41 -5.96
N SER A 86 -1.91 2.09 -5.83
CA SER A 86 -1.81 1.20 -6.99
C SER A 86 -3.07 1.31 -7.86
N THR A 87 -2.86 1.54 -9.16
CA THR A 87 -3.93 1.58 -10.18
C THR A 87 -4.19 0.23 -10.83
N MET A 88 -3.54 -0.84 -10.34
CA MET A 88 -3.62 -2.18 -10.92
C MET A 88 -5.01 -2.78 -10.68
N LYS A 89 -5.72 -3.05 -11.79
CA LYS A 89 -7.13 -3.49 -11.80
C LYS A 89 -7.29 -5.02 -11.83
N ASP A 90 -6.43 -5.70 -12.60
CA ASP A 90 -6.37 -7.15 -12.68
C ASP A 90 -5.78 -7.76 -11.40
N ASP A 91 -5.86 -9.09 -11.24
CA ASP A 91 -5.30 -9.84 -10.11
C ASP A 91 -3.77 -9.61 -9.98
N PRO A 92 -3.31 -8.72 -9.08
CA PRO A 92 -1.89 -8.35 -9.04
C PRO A 92 -0.97 -9.52 -8.67
N PRO A 93 -1.33 -10.41 -7.72
CA PRO A 93 -0.61 -11.65 -7.49
C PRO A 93 -0.44 -12.51 -8.76
N LEU A 94 -1.50 -12.68 -9.55
CA LEU A 94 -1.43 -13.49 -10.77
C LEU A 94 -0.50 -12.84 -11.82
N ILE A 95 -0.57 -11.53 -11.99
CA ILE A 95 0.34 -10.80 -12.89
C ILE A 95 1.78 -10.93 -12.39
N GLY A 96 2.02 -10.84 -11.08
CA GLY A 96 3.34 -11.06 -10.50
C GLY A 96 3.88 -12.46 -10.79
N ALA A 97 3.05 -13.50 -10.65
CA ALA A 97 3.42 -14.87 -10.98
C ALA A 97 3.72 -15.04 -12.48
N TYR A 98 2.93 -14.42 -13.35
CA TYR A 98 3.16 -14.41 -14.79
C TYR A 98 4.47 -13.69 -15.16
N ALA A 99 4.71 -12.50 -14.60
CA ALA A 99 5.94 -11.74 -14.82
C ALA A 99 7.18 -12.53 -14.36
N LEU A 100 7.09 -13.21 -13.21
CA LEU A 100 8.16 -14.08 -12.73
C LEU A 100 8.42 -15.26 -13.68
N ALA A 101 7.37 -15.88 -14.23
CA ALA A 101 7.52 -16.96 -15.22
C ALA A 101 8.19 -16.48 -16.51
N LEU A 102 7.83 -15.29 -17.00
CA LEU A 102 8.47 -14.67 -18.17
C LEU A 102 9.93 -14.32 -17.90
N ASP A 103 10.24 -13.75 -16.73
CA ASP A 103 11.61 -13.40 -16.34
C ASP A 103 12.53 -14.64 -16.36
N MET A 104 12.04 -15.77 -15.85
CA MET A 104 12.76 -17.04 -15.91
C MET A 104 12.96 -17.54 -17.35
N LEU A 105 11.95 -17.40 -18.21
CA LEU A 105 12.01 -17.83 -19.60
C LEU A 105 13.03 -17.02 -20.41
N PHE A 106 13.10 -15.70 -20.17
CA PHE A 106 13.95 -14.79 -20.93
C PHE A 106 15.32 -14.50 -20.28
N SER A 107 15.59 -15.05 -19.10
CA SER A 107 16.92 -15.01 -18.47
C SER A 107 17.90 -15.94 -19.21
N ILE A 108 18.57 -15.42 -20.23
CA ILE A 108 19.53 -16.15 -21.11
C ILE A 108 20.65 -16.87 -20.31
N GLU A 109 21.04 -16.36 -19.14
CA GLU A 109 22.08 -16.97 -18.29
C GLU A 109 21.68 -18.28 -17.59
N LYS A 110 20.40 -18.66 -17.58
CA LYS A 110 19.92 -19.89 -16.89
C LYS A 110 19.68 -21.07 -17.82
N TRP A 111 19.90 -20.89 -19.12
CA TRP A 111 19.76 -21.94 -20.10
C TRP A 111 21.16 -22.41 -20.46
N ASP A 112 21.75 -23.24 -19.60
CA ASP A 112 22.94 -24.02 -19.97
C ASP A 112 22.56 -24.91 -21.17
N LEU A 113 22.94 -24.47 -22.38
CA LEU A 113 23.09 -25.27 -23.59
C LEU A 113 24.58 -25.50 -23.84
#